data_AF-A0A2D5E8Y8-F1
#
_entry.id   AF-A0A2D5E8Y8-F1
#
_cell.length_a   1.000
_cell.length_b   1.000
_cell.length_c   1.000
_cell.angle_alpha   90.00
_cell.angle_beta   90.00
_cell.angle_gamma   90.00
#
_symmetry.space_group_name_H-M   'P 1'
#
loop_
_entity.id
_entity.type
_entity.pdbx_description
1 polymer ?
#
loop_
_entity_poly.entity_id
_entity_poly.type
_entity_poly.pdbx_seq_one_letter_code
_entity_poly.pdbx_strand_id
1 'polypeptide(L)'
;MRVNLTTLTLLALLVISFGAWTYVTDSNRERELIASTVLARQRIVSEVRLRSALAGAENTRQGWVHRIDPAWFPEGRPLNPWFLNPDRNWIDVDVRADSARFDPDSIDTSRHAAGWWYNPANGIIRARVPAQNTSRATLELYESVNR
;
A
#
# COMPACT_ATOMS: atom_id res chain seq x y z
N MET A 1 -17.47 -51.36 -2.05
CA MET A 1 -16.38 -50.75 -2.85
C MET A 1 -15.09 -50.84 -2.06
N ARG A 2 -14.07 -51.54 -2.58
CA ARG A 2 -12.72 -51.51 -1.99
C ARG A 2 -11.94 -50.38 -2.66
N VAL A 3 -11.47 -49.42 -1.89
CA VAL A 3 -10.62 -48.34 -2.39
C VAL A 3 -9.21 -48.92 -2.57
N ASN A 4 -8.67 -48.84 -3.77
CA ASN A 4 -7.33 -49.36 -4.08
C ASN A 4 -6.26 -48.40 -3.54
N LEU A 5 -5.14 -48.93 -3.04
CA LEU A 5 -4.03 -48.12 -2.52
C LEU A 5 -3.54 -47.10 -3.55
N THR A 6 -3.52 -47.47 -4.83
CA THR A 6 -3.16 -46.59 -5.96
C THR A 6 -4.08 -45.39 -6.13
N THR A 7 -5.40 -45.57 -5.93
CA THR A 7 -6.35 -44.46 -5.95
C THR A 7 -6.12 -43.50 -4.79
N LEU A 8 -5.75 -43.99 -3.61
CA LEU A 8 -5.37 -43.13 -2.47
C LEU A 8 -4.07 -42.37 -2.74
N THR A 9 -3.07 -43.00 -3.37
CA THR A 9 -1.79 -42.34 -3.68
C THR A 9 -1.98 -41.23 -4.72
N LEU A 10 -2.76 -41.49 -5.78
CA LEU A 10 -3.05 -40.49 -6.81
C LEU A 10 -3.84 -39.31 -6.24
N LEU A 11 -4.82 -39.56 -5.37
CA LEU A 11 -5.55 -38.50 -4.67
C LEU A 11 -4.64 -37.64 -3.80
N ALA A 12 -3.74 -38.28 -3.03
CA ALA A 12 -2.79 -37.56 -2.20
C ALA A 12 -1.85 -36.66 -3.02
N LEU A 13 -1.32 -37.17 -4.14
CA LEU A 13 -0.49 -36.39 -5.06
C LEU A 13 -1.26 -35.20 -5.64
N LEU A 14 -2.52 -35.40 -6.03
CA LEU A 14 -3.36 -34.35 -6.60
C LEU A 14 -3.62 -33.22 -5.58
N VAL A 15 -3.88 -33.56 -4.31
CA VAL A 15 -4.05 -32.58 -3.23
C VAL A 15 -2.76 -31.81 -2.97
N ILE A 16 -1.60 -32.49 -2.94
CA ILE A 16 -0.30 -31.83 -2.73
C ILE A 16 0.04 -30.90 -3.89
N SER A 17 -0.13 -31.35 -5.14
CA SER A 17 0.12 -30.54 -6.33
C SER A 17 -0.81 -29.34 -6.40
N PHE A 18 -2.09 -29.52 -6.06
CA PHE A 18 -3.05 -28.42 -6.01
C PHE A 18 -2.70 -27.40 -4.92
N GLY A 19 -2.37 -27.86 -3.70
CA GLY A 19 -1.94 -26.99 -2.61
C GLY A 19 -0.65 -26.21 -2.92
N ALA A 20 0.34 -26.89 -3.52
CA ALA A 20 1.58 -26.25 -3.95
C ALA A 20 1.33 -25.18 -5.02
N TRP A 21 0.43 -25.45 -5.98
CA TRP A 21 0.07 -24.48 -7.00
C TRP A 21 -0.59 -23.25 -6.39
N THR A 22 -1.58 -23.42 -5.50
CA THR A 22 -2.26 -22.30 -4.85
C THR A 22 -1.30 -21.42 -4.04
N TYR A 23 -0.33 -22.05 -3.35
CA TYR A 23 0.66 -21.33 -2.54
C TYR A 23 1.61 -20.47 -3.39
N VAL A 24 2.07 -21.01 -4.52
CA VAL A 24 2.95 -20.28 -5.45
C VAL A 24 2.21 -19.10 -6.08
N THR A 25 0.95 -19.29 -6.48
CA THR A 25 0.16 -18.20 -7.08
C THR A 25 -0.11 -17.06 -6.10
N ASP A 26 -0.31 -17.37 -4.82
CA ASP A 26 -0.57 -16.36 -3.79
C ASP A 26 0.67 -15.50 -3.52
N SER A 27 1.84 -16.14 -3.45
CA SER A 27 3.13 -15.47 -3.25
C SER A 27 3.49 -14.50 -4.39
N ASN A 28 3.11 -14.82 -5.63
CA ASN A 28 3.35 -13.95 -6.78
C ASN A 28 2.44 -12.72 -6.75
N ARG A 29 1.18 -12.91 -6.36
CA ARG A 29 0.21 -11.81 -6.25
C ARG A 29 0.63 -10.79 -5.19
N GLU A 30 1.10 -11.26 -4.05
CA GLU A 30 1.60 -10.36 -3.00
C GLU A 30 2.78 -9.51 -3.49
N ARG A 31 3.76 -10.14 -4.17
CA ARG A 31 4.91 -9.43 -4.75
C ARG A 31 4.49 -8.38 -5.77
N GLU A 32 3.53 -8.70 -6.62
CA GLU A 32 2.97 -7.77 -7.61
C GLU A 32 2.25 -6.60 -6.93
N LEU A 33 1.47 -6.86 -5.86
CA LEU A 33 0.81 -5.83 -5.07
C LEU A 33 1.80 -4.92 -4.34
N ILE A 34 2.88 -5.47 -3.78
CA ILE A 34 3.97 -4.68 -3.19
C ILE A 34 4.62 -3.79 -4.25
N ALA A 35 5.02 -4.38 -5.39
CA ALA A 35 5.70 -3.64 -6.46
C ALA A 35 4.84 -2.51 -7.02
N SER A 36 3.56 -2.79 -7.30
CA SER A 36 2.61 -1.78 -7.79
C SER A 36 2.33 -0.68 -6.75
N THR A 37 2.27 -1.03 -5.46
CA THR A 37 2.15 -0.04 -4.37
C THR A 37 3.36 0.87 -4.32
N VAL A 38 4.57 0.31 -4.42
CA VAL A 38 5.82 1.10 -4.40
C VAL A 38 5.89 2.04 -5.60
N LEU A 39 5.53 1.58 -6.80
CA LEU A 39 5.50 2.42 -8.00
C LEU A 39 4.47 3.55 -7.89
N ALA A 40 3.25 3.24 -7.41
CA ALA A 40 2.22 4.24 -7.17
C ALA A 40 2.68 5.29 -6.14
N ARG A 41 3.30 4.85 -5.03
CA ARG A 41 3.90 5.73 -4.02
C ARG A 41 4.93 6.67 -4.63
N GLN A 42 5.87 6.12 -5.40
CA GLN A 42 6.93 6.89 -6.06
C GLN A 42 6.36 7.96 -6.99
N ARG A 43 5.30 7.64 -7.74
CA ARG A 43 4.61 8.62 -8.58
C ARG A 43 4.07 9.80 -7.78
N ILE A 44 3.43 9.54 -6.64
CA ILE A 44 2.92 10.61 -5.75
C ILE A 44 4.10 11.43 -5.19
N VAL A 45 5.15 10.78 -4.70
CA VAL A 45 6.34 11.44 -4.14
C VAL A 45 7.01 12.36 -5.18
N SER A 46 7.17 11.90 -6.40
CA SER A 46 7.77 12.70 -7.48
C SER A 46 6.92 13.93 -7.80
N GLU A 47 5.60 13.78 -7.90
CA GLU A 47 4.70 14.89 -8.18
C GLU A 47 4.68 15.90 -7.02
N VAL A 48 4.62 15.43 -5.77
CA VAL A 48 4.69 16.30 -4.58
C VAL A 48 5.98 17.08 -4.55
N ARG A 49 7.13 16.46 -4.84
CA ARG A 49 8.42 17.16 -4.92
C ARG A 49 8.43 18.23 -6.00
N LEU A 50 7.94 17.91 -7.20
CA LEU A 50 7.84 18.86 -8.30
C LEU A 50 6.96 20.05 -7.91
N ARG A 51 5.77 19.79 -7.38
CA ARG A 51 4.81 20.83 -6.99
C ARG A 51 5.33 21.69 -5.85
N SER A 52 5.99 21.06 -4.87
CA SER A 52 6.64 21.75 -3.76
C SER A 52 7.74 22.70 -4.24
N ALA A 53 8.52 22.32 -5.26
CA ALA A 53 9.50 23.22 -5.86
C ALA A 53 8.86 24.40 -6.63
N LEU A 54 7.65 24.23 -7.18
CA LEU A 54 6.95 25.24 -7.97
C LEU A 54 6.02 26.15 -7.16
N ALA A 55 5.47 25.66 -6.04
CA ALA A 55 4.36 26.28 -5.31
C ALA A 55 4.73 27.54 -4.52
N GLY A 56 6.01 27.91 -4.44
CA GLY A 56 6.45 29.17 -3.84
C GLY A 56 5.93 29.37 -2.41
N ALA A 57 5.07 30.38 -2.20
CA ALA A 57 4.56 30.80 -0.89
C ALA A 57 3.43 29.91 -0.32
N GLU A 58 2.88 28.96 -1.09
CA GLU A 58 1.82 28.02 -0.64
C GLU A 58 2.39 26.76 0.05
N ASN A 59 3.69 26.72 0.28
CA ASN A 59 4.37 25.63 0.96
C ASN A 59 4.39 25.82 2.48
N THR A 60 4.57 24.72 3.20
CA THR A 60 5.01 24.74 4.60
C THR A 60 6.33 25.51 4.73
N ARG A 61 6.71 25.88 5.97
CA ARG A 61 8.01 26.49 6.23
C ARG A 61 9.19 25.63 5.73
N GLN A 62 8.96 24.32 5.64
CA GLN A 62 9.92 23.32 5.17
C GLN A 62 9.91 23.14 3.65
N GLY A 63 9.07 23.90 2.94
CA GLY A 63 9.04 23.91 1.47
C GLY A 63 8.18 22.81 0.85
N TRP A 64 7.25 22.20 1.58
CA TRP A 64 6.36 21.15 1.07
C TRP A 64 4.93 21.64 0.91
N VAL A 65 4.23 21.17 -0.12
CA VAL A 65 2.80 21.51 -0.32
C VAL A 65 1.92 21.07 0.86
N HIS A 66 0.95 21.90 1.24
CA HIS A 66 0.03 21.56 2.35
C HIS A 66 -0.98 20.47 2.00
N ARG A 67 -1.35 20.33 0.72
CA ARG A 67 -2.35 19.38 0.23
C ARG A 67 -1.92 18.84 -1.12
N ILE A 68 -2.28 17.59 -1.40
CA ILE A 68 -2.12 16.98 -2.72
C ILE A 68 -3.42 17.11 -3.51
N ASP A 69 -3.36 17.77 -4.66
CA ASP A 69 -4.52 17.89 -5.55
C ASP A 69 -4.58 16.68 -6.51
N PRO A 70 -5.73 15.96 -6.59
CA PRO A 70 -5.93 14.91 -7.59
C PRO A 70 -5.69 15.36 -9.04
N ALA A 71 -5.91 16.63 -9.37
CA ALA A 71 -5.72 17.17 -10.71
C ALA A 71 -4.25 17.19 -11.18
N TRP A 72 -3.29 16.99 -10.27
CA TRP A 72 -1.87 16.86 -10.63
C TRP A 72 -1.56 15.56 -11.38
N PHE A 73 -2.47 14.59 -11.38
CA PHE A 73 -2.30 13.30 -12.02
C PHE A 73 -3.23 13.17 -13.24
N PRO A 74 -2.77 13.56 -14.45
CA PRO A 74 -3.63 13.62 -15.63
C PRO A 74 -4.14 12.24 -16.09
N GLU A 75 -3.40 11.17 -15.79
CA GLU A 75 -3.81 9.78 -16.08
C GLU A 75 -4.69 9.18 -14.97
N GLY A 76 -5.05 9.98 -13.97
CA GLY A 76 -5.77 9.56 -12.77
C GLY A 76 -4.89 9.46 -11.54
N ARG A 77 -5.49 9.73 -10.38
CA ARG A 77 -4.83 9.67 -9.07
C ARG A 77 -4.28 8.25 -8.80
N PRO A 78 -3.04 8.10 -8.33
CA PRO A 78 -2.50 6.79 -7.98
C PRO A 78 -3.30 6.16 -6.84
N LEU A 79 -3.95 5.03 -7.11
CA LEU A 79 -4.67 4.27 -6.09
C LEU A 79 -3.73 3.28 -5.42
N ASN A 80 -3.96 3.05 -4.13
CA ASN A 80 -3.32 1.97 -3.42
C ASN A 80 -4.01 0.65 -3.84
N PRO A 81 -3.31 -0.31 -4.47
CA PRO A 81 -3.92 -1.52 -5.04
C PRO A 81 -4.51 -2.45 -3.97
N TRP A 82 -4.09 -2.30 -2.71
CA TRP A 82 -4.72 -2.98 -1.58
C TRP A 82 -6.14 -2.48 -1.28
N PHE A 83 -6.51 -1.30 -1.77
CA PHE A 83 -7.76 -0.62 -1.47
C PHE A 83 -8.40 0.00 -2.71
N LEU A 84 -9.28 -0.77 -3.37
CA LEU A 84 -9.91 -0.39 -4.63
C LEU A 84 -11.24 0.36 -4.49
N ASN A 85 -11.61 0.81 -3.28
CA ASN A 85 -12.88 1.52 -3.10
C ASN A 85 -12.74 2.99 -3.58
N PRO A 86 -13.47 3.39 -4.65
CA PRO A 86 -13.32 4.70 -5.27
C PRO A 86 -13.92 5.86 -4.45
N ASP A 87 -14.86 5.55 -3.55
CA ASP A 87 -15.59 6.55 -2.74
C ASP A 87 -14.82 6.98 -1.50
N ARG A 88 -13.71 6.29 -1.19
CA ARG A 88 -12.87 6.62 -0.04
C ARG A 88 -11.94 7.78 -0.36
N ASN A 89 -11.62 8.56 0.67
CA ASN A 89 -10.51 9.49 0.57
C ASN A 89 -9.25 8.70 0.19
N TRP A 90 -8.59 9.10 -0.88
CA TRP A 90 -7.45 8.36 -1.42
C TRP A 90 -6.18 8.65 -0.61
N ILE A 91 -6.02 9.87 -0.09
CA ILE A 91 -4.91 10.28 0.76
C ILE A 91 -5.33 11.07 1.98
N ASP A 92 -4.82 10.64 3.14
CA ASP A 92 -4.97 11.32 4.42
C ASP A 92 -3.79 12.27 4.63
N VAL A 93 -4.05 13.52 5.02
CA VAL A 93 -3.01 14.52 5.25
C VAL A 93 -2.87 14.72 6.75
N ASP A 94 -1.64 14.60 7.26
CA ASP A 94 -1.39 14.77 8.69
C ASP A 94 -1.66 16.21 9.14
N VAL A 95 -2.79 16.39 9.83
CA VAL A 95 -3.23 17.67 10.38
C VAL A 95 -2.27 18.18 11.45
N ARG A 96 -1.55 17.29 12.14
CA ARG A 96 -0.58 17.71 13.17
C ARG A 96 0.65 18.37 12.55
N ALA A 97 0.98 18.01 11.31
CA ALA A 97 2.17 18.49 10.60
C ALA A 97 3.41 18.52 11.51
N ASP A 98 3.64 17.42 12.23
CA ASP A 98 4.80 17.26 13.11
C ASP A 98 5.97 16.71 12.28
N SER A 99 7.07 17.46 12.21
CA SER A 99 8.27 17.03 11.47
C SER A 99 8.95 15.80 12.08
N ALA A 100 8.76 15.53 13.38
CA ALA A 100 9.30 14.36 14.05
C ALA A 100 8.51 13.08 13.75
N ARG A 101 7.39 13.18 13.03
CA ARG A 101 6.51 12.06 12.72
C ARG A 101 6.75 11.50 11.32
N PHE A 102 7.14 10.24 11.26
CA PHE A 102 7.50 9.55 10.02
C PHE A 102 6.43 8.56 9.53
N ASP A 103 5.47 8.22 10.40
CA ASP A 103 4.46 7.19 10.16
C ASP A 103 3.09 7.63 10.71
N PRO A 104 1.98 7.13 10.12
CA PRO A 104 0.63 7.38 10.63
C PRO A 104 0.40 6.68 11.98
N ASP A 105 -0.62 7.11 12.73
CA ASP A 105 -1.01 6.48 14.01
C ASP A 105 -1.49 5.03 13.82
N SER A 106 -2.00 4.73 12.63
CA SER A 106 -2.45 3.40 12.22
C SER A 106 -1.91 3.13 10.81
N ILE A 107 -1.09 2.09 10.73
CA ILE A 107 -0.44 1.59 9.50
C ILE A 107 -1.37 0.71 8.68
N ASP A 108 -2.39 0.17 9.33
CA ASP A 108 -3.48 -0.55 8.71
C ASP A 108 -4.63 0.38 8.35
N THR A 109 -5.42 0.02 7.34
CA THR A 109 -6.67 0.76 7.11
C THR A 109 -7.82 0.04 7.82
N SER A 110 -8.48 0.72 8.76
CA SER A 110 -9.90 0.43 8.99
C SER A 110 -10.70 0.76 7.71
N ARG A 111 -11.94 0.29 7.57
CA ARG A 111 -12.76 0.46 6.34
C ARG A 111 -12.98 1.91 5.88
N HIS A 112 -12.54 2.92 6.64
CA HIS A 112 -12.71 4.34 6.32
C HIS A 112 -11.39 5.10 6.16
N ALA A 113 -10.25 4.48 6.48
CA ALA A 113 -8.96 5.15 6.36
C ALA A 113 -8.52 5.22 4.89
N ALA A 114 -7.84 6.32 4.53
CA ALA A 114 -7.26 6.49 3.21
C ALA A 114 -6.11 5.49 2.98
N GLY A 115 -5.94 5.04 1.73
CA GLY A 115 -4.88 4.11 1.34
C GLY A 115 -3.48 4.73 1.40
N TRP A 116 -3.39 6.06 1.35
CA TRP A 116 -2.15 6.81 1.48
C TRP A 116 -2.21 7.74 2.68
N TRP A 117 -1.04 8.05 3.24
CA TRP A 117 -0.85 9.06 4.27
C TRP A 117 0.28 10.01 3.86
N TYR A 118 0.09 11.31 4.07
CA TYR A 118 1.06 12.35 3.73
C TYR A 118 1.30 13.27 4.92
N ASN A 119 2.57 13.52 5.25
CA ASN A 119 2.96 14.51 6.24
C ASN A 119 3.58 15.75 5.56
N PRO A 120 2.88 16.90 5.54
CA PRO A 120 3.39 18.11 4.92
C PRO A 120 4.58 18.73 5.68
N ALA A 121 4.84 18.35 6.93
CA ALA A 121 5.96 18.91 7.69
C ALA A 121 7.33 18.41 7.22
N ASN A 122 7.37 17.20 6.64
CA ASN A 122 8.61 16.58 6.17
C ASN A 122 8.49 15.96 4.76
N GLY A 123 7.35 16.12 4.09
CA GLY A 123 7.12 15.66 2.72
C GLY A 123 6.96 14.14 2.59
N ILE A 124 6.84 13.40 3.70
CA ILE A 124 6.82 11.94 3.69
C ILE A 124 5.44 11.46 3.24
N ILE A 125 5.46 10.47 2.35
CA ILE A 125 4.28 9.74 1.89
C ILE A 125 4.45 8.28 2.25
N ARG A 126 3.44 7.72 2.93
CA ARG A 126 3.37 6.31 3.31
C ARG A 126 2.16 5.63 2.69
N ALA A 127 2.35 4.37 2.27
CA ALA A 127 1.26 3.48 1.93
C ALA A 127 0.73 2.84 3.22
N ARG A 128 -0.58 2.86 3.44
CA ARG A 128 -1.19 1.94 4.41
C ARG A 128 -1.34 0.55 3.79
N VAL A 129 -1.46 -0.47 4.62
CA VAL A 129 -1.56 -1.89 4.20
C VAL A 129 -2.74 -2.58 4.87
N PRO A 130 -3.27 -3.69 4.33
CA PRO A 130 -4.33 -4.41 5.00
C PRO A 130 -3.79 -5.13 6.23
N ALA A 131 -4.61 -5.21 7.28
CA ALA A 131 -4.27 -5.98 8.47
C ALA A 131 -4.06 -7.46 8.12
N GLN A 132 -2.93 -8.01 8.55
CA GLN A 132 -2.59 -9.41 8.40
C GLN A 132 -3.01 -10.21 9.64
N ASN A 133 -2.86 -11.54 9.60
CA ASN A 133 -3.20 -12.43 10.70
C ASN A 133 -2.44 -12.13 12.01
N THR A 134 -1.29 -11.45 11.93
CA THR A 134 -0.51 -11.03 13.09
C THR A 134 -0.03 -9.60 12.92
N SER A 135 0.11 -8.86 14.03
CA SER A 135 0.66 -7.49 14.01
C SER A 135 2.07 -7.44 13.42
N ARG A 136 2.88 -8.48 13.66
CA ARG A 136 4.21 -8.60 13.06
C ARG A 136 4.16 -8.69 11.54
N ALA A 137 3.28 -9.54 11.00
CA ALA A 137 3.12 -9.66 9.55
C ALA A 137 2.58 -8.35 8.93
N THR A 138 1.68 -7.64 9.62
CA THR A 138 1.21 -6.32 9.17
C THR A 138 2.36 -5.31 9.12
N LEU A 139 3.21 -5.29 10.14
CA LEU A 139 4.38 -4.41 10.19
C LEU A 139 5.39 -4.77 9.10
N GLU A 140 5.70 -6.04 8.91
CA GLU A 140 6.61 -6.51 7.85
C GLU A 140 6.10 -6.11 6.45
N LEU A 141 4.80 -6.27 6.19
CA LEU A 141 4.19 -5.81 4.94
C LEU A 141 4.27 -4.29 4.80
N TYR A 142 3.94 -3.55 5.85
CA TYR A 142 4.03 -2.09 5.87
C TYR A 142 5.45 -1.61 5.58
N GLU A 143 6.45 -2.19 6.21
CA GLU A 143 7.86 -1.87 5.96
C GLU A 143 8.27 -2.23 4.53
N SER A 144 7.82 -3.38 3.99
CA SER A 144 8.16 -3.79 2.63
C SER A 144 7.69 -2.79 1.56
N VAL A 145 6.52 -2.16 1.77
CA VAL A 145 5.97 -1.16 0.85
C VAL A 145 6.43 0.26 1.14
N ASN A 146 6.99 0.52 2.33
CA ASN A 146 7.40 1.86 2.80
C ASN A 146 8.92 2.05 2.95
N ARG A 147 9.71 1.01 2.69
CA ARG A 147 11.18 1.11 2.62
C ARG A 147 11.64 2.00 1.47
#